data_AF-A0A5C5X3P8-F1
#
_entry.id   AF-A0A5C5X3P8-F1
#
_cell.length_a   1.000
_cell.length_b   1.000
_cell.length_c   1.000
_cell.angle_alpha   90.00
_cell.angle_beta   90.00
_cell.angle_gamma   90.00
#
_symmetry.space_group_name_H-M   'P 1'
#
loop_
_entity.id
_entity.type
_entity.pdbx_description
1 polymer ?
#
loop_
_entity_poly.entity_id
_entity_poly.type
_entity_poly.pdbx_seq_one_letter_code
_entity_poly.pdbx_strand_id
1 'polypeptide(L)'
;MTELRGFAITMASAIVGAVLGAGIGWMVASWTPTYYRTVFGLPDATLEELRELGTGVGMLQGLGTGIAVGLIVVLIVAWYEVRRLASQPTPDESS
;
A
#
# COMPACT_ATOMS: atom_id res chain seq x y z
N MET A 1 12.95 -7.55 15.31
CA MET A 1 12.32 -7.87 14.00
C MET A 1 13.44 -8.32 13.09
N THR A 2 13.27 -9.43 12.39
CA THR A 2 14.23 -9.79 11.33
C THR A 2 13.96 -8.93 10.10
N GLU A 3 15.01 -8.54 9.38
CA GLU A 3 14.91 -7.74 8.15
C GLU A 3 13.92 -8.38 7.15
N LEU A 4 13.97 -9.71 7.05
CA LEU A 4 13.06 -10.50 6.22
C LEU A 4 11.59 -10.31 6.58
N ARG A 5 11.25 -10.21 7.87
CA ARG A 5 9.86 -10.00 8.32
C ARG A 5 9.35 -8.62 7.94
N GLY A 6 10.17 -7.58 8.13
CA GLY A 6 9.79 -6.21 7.75
C GLY A 6 9.57 -6.08 6.25
N PHE A 7 10.47 -6.68 5.46
CA PHE A 7 10.34 -6.77 4.01
C PHE A 7 9.06 -7.50 3.59
N ALA A 8 8.78 -8.66 4.18
CA ALA A 8 7.58 -9.45 3.88
C ALA A 8 6.28 -8.69 4.20
N ILE A 9 6.20 -7.97 5.32
CA ILE A 9 5.04 -7.15 5.68
C ILE A 9 4.82 -6.04 4.64
N THR A 10 5.90 -5.37 4.24
CA THR A 10 5.82 -4.28 3.26
C THR A 10 5.35 -4.80 1.90
N MET A 11 5.92 -5.93 1.44
CA MET A 11 5.51 -6.55 0.17
C MET A 11 4.08 -7.07 0.21
N ALA A 12 3.66 -7.72 1.28
CA ALA A 12 2.27 -8.16 1.43
C ALA A 12 1.30 -6.98 1.39
N SER A 13 1.64 -5.88 2.08
CA SER A 13 0.83 -4.65 2.08
C SER A 13 0.78 -4.00 0.70
N ALA A 14 1.91 -3.97 -0.02
CA ALA A 14 2.00 -3.48 -1.39
C ALA A 14 1.11 -4.27 -2.35
N ILE A 15 1.16 -5.61 -2.28
CA ILE A 15 0.35 -6.50 -3.13
C ILE A 15 -1.14 -6.31 -2.83
N VAL A 16 -1.53 -6.34 -1.56
CA VAL A 16 -2.94 -6.12 -1.15
C VAL A 16 -3.42 -4.75 -1.62
N GLY A 17 -2.61 -3.72 -1.41
CA GLY A 17 -2.88 -2.37 -1.88
C GLY A 17 -3.06 -2.31 -3.40
N ALA A 18 -2.15 -2.92 -4.16
CA ALA A 18 -2.21 -2.95 -5.62
C ALA A 18 -3.47 -3.65 -6.14
N VAL A 19 -3.84 -4.80 -5.56
CA VAL A 19 -5.06 -5.54 -5.95
C VAL A 19 -6.32 -4.73 -5.63
N LEU A 20 -6.41 -4.16 -4.42
CA LEU A 20 -7.55 -3.33 -4.03
C LEU A 20 -7.65 -2.07 -4.89
N GLY A 21 -6.52 -1.40 -5.12
CA GLY A 21 -6.44 -0.22 -5.96
C GLY A 21 -6.85 -0.52 -7.40
N ALA A 22 -6.39 -1.63 -7.97
CA ALA A 22 -6.78 -2.08 -9.31
C ALA A 22 -8.30 -2.30 -9.40
N GLY A 23 -8.89 -2.99 -8.42
CA GLY A 23 -10.34 -3.22 -8.37
C GLY A 23 -11.14 -1.92 -8.22
N ILE A 24 -10.70 -1.01 -7.36
CA ILE A 24 -11.33 0.31 -7.19
C ILE A 24 -11.23 1.12 -8.48
N GLY A 25 -10.05 1.20 -9.09
CA GLY A 25 -9.82 1.92 -10.33
C GLY A 25 -10.67 1.39 -11.49
N TRP A 26 -10.80 0.07 -11.61
CA TRP A 26 -11.71 -0.58 -12.56
C TRP A 26 -13.18 -0.19 -12.32
N MET A 27 -13.60 -0.18 -11.04
CA MET A 27 -14.97 0.17 -10.66
C MET A 27 -15.29 1.64 -10.96
N VAL A 28 -14.37 2.56 -10.63
CA VAL A 28 -14.53 4.00 -10.91
C VAL A 28 -14.56 4.26 -12.41
N ALA A 29 -13.69 3.63 -13.19
CA ALA A 29 -13.71 3.74 -14.65
C ALA A 29 -15.02 3.22 -15.27
N SER A 30 -15.60 2.17 -14.66
CA SER A 30 -16.89 1.61 -15.10
C SER A 30 -18.08 2.49 -14.76
N TRP A 31 -18.07 3.15 -13.60
CA TRP A 31 -19.19 4.00 -13.16
C TRP A 31 -19.13 5.43 -13.68
N THR A 32 -17.91 5.94 -13.90
CA THR A 32 -17.68 7.33 -14.30
C THR A 32 -16.78 7.44 -15.54
N PRO A 33 -17.16 6.83 -16.68
CA PRO A 33 -16.32 6.86 -17.88
C PRO A 33 -16.10 8.30 -18.37
N THR A 34 -17.09 9.19 -18.23
CA THR A 34 -16.97 10.61 -18.59
C THR A 34 -15.86 11.31 -17.80
N TYR A 35 -15.69 11.01 -16.51
CA TYR A 35 -14.61 11.55 -15.69
C TYR A 35 -13.25 11.16 -16.28
N TYR A 36 -13.05 9.88 -16.56
CA TYR A 36 -11.80 9.40 -17.16
C TYR A 36 -11.53 10.03 -18.53
N ARG A 37 -12.54 10.15 -19.40
CA ARG A 37 -12.38 10.83 -20.71
C ARG A 37 -11.94 12.27 -20.55
N THR A 38 -12.49 13.00 -19.58
CA THR A 38 -12.14 14.41 -19.34
C THR A 38 -10.76 14.57 -18.70
N VAL A 39 -10.43 13.79 -17.67
CA VAL A 39 -9.17 13.92 -16.92
C VAL A 39 -7.98 13.41 -17.72
N PHE A 40 -8.15 12.32 -18.46
CA PHE A 40 -7.08 11.74 -19.27
C PHE A 40 -7.09 12.23 -20.72
N GLY A 41 -8.05 13.07 -21.12
CA GLY A 41 -8.11 13.64 -22.46
C GLY A 41 -8.36 12.59 -23.56
N LEU A 42 -9.20 11.60 -23.29
CA LEU A 42 -9.48 10.46 -24.16
C LEU A 42 -10.94 10.48 -24.65
N PRO A 43 -11.32 11.40 -25.56
CA PRO A 43 -12.71 11.60 -25.95
C PRO A 43 -13.33 10.36 -26.63
N ASP A 44 -12.55 9.64 -27.43
CA ASP A 44 -13.02 8.50 -28.23
C ASP A 44 -12.73 7.13 -27.60
N ALA A 45 -12.18 7.11 -26.37
CA ALA A 45 -11.86 5.85 -25.73
C ALA A 45 -13.11 5.01 -25.43
N THR A 46 -13.02 3.74 -25.81
CA THR A 46 -13.98 2.69 -25.50
C THR A 46 -14.04 2.45 -24.00
N LEU A 47 -15.15 1.88 -23.53
CA LEU A 47 -15.30 1.56 -22.10
C LEU A 47 -14.23 0.57 -21.61
N GLU A 48 -13.76 -0.30 -22.50
CA GLU A 48 -12.73 -1.30 -22.19
C GLU A 48 -11.36 -0.64 -21.98
N GLU A 49 -10.95 0.27 -22.88
CA GLU A 49 -9.72 1.06 -22.72
C GLU A 49 -9.75 1.89 -21.43
N LEU A 50 -10.90 2.48 -21.09
CA LEU A 50 -11.06 3.23 -19.84
C LEU A 50 -10.93 2.32 -18.61
N ARG A 51 -11.46 1.10 -18.66
CA ARG A 51 -11.34 0.11 -17.58
C ARG A 51 -9.89 -0.36 -17.40
N GLU A 52 -9.17 -0.64 -18.49
CA GLU A 52 -7.76 -0.99 -18.44
C GLU A 52 -6.92 0.15 -17.84
N LEU A 53 -7.16 1.38 -18.30
CA LEU A 53 -6.51 2.57 -17.76
C LEU A 53 -6.82 2.76 -16.26
N GLY A 54 -8.09 2.65 -15.88
CA GLY A 54 -8.53 2.74 -14.49
C GLY A 54 -7.88 1.68 -13.62
N THR A 55 -7.80 0.45 -14.11
CA THR A 55 -7.12 -0.66 -13.43
C THR A 55 -5.64 -0.36 -13.22
N GLY A 56 -4.93 0.11 -14.25
CA GLY A 56 -3.51 0.44 -14.16
C GLY A 56 -3.23 1.59 -13.20
N VAL A 57 -3.98 2.69 -13.31
CA VAL A 57 -3.87 3.84 -12.40
C VAL A 57 -4.17 3.43 -10.96
N GLY A 58 -5.28 2.71 -10.76
CA GLY A 58 -5.68 2.22 -9.45
C GLY A 58 -4.64 1.27 -8.85
N MET A 59 -4.06 0.37 -9.65
CA MET A 59 -3.01 -0.54 -9.21
C MET A 59 -1.78 0.21 -8.71
N LEU A 60 -1.32 1.23 -9.44
CA LEU A 60 -0.15 2.03 -9.05
C LEU A 60 -0.40 2.85 -7.77
N GLN A 61 -1.58 3.47 -7.67
CA GLN A 61 -1.98 4.18 -6.45
C GLN A 61 -2.07 3.23 -5.25
N GLY A 62 -2.73 2.09 -5.44
CA GLY A 62 -2.86 1.05 -4.44
C GLY A 62 -1.51 0.47 -3.99
N LEU A 63 -0.59 0.24 -4.93
CA LEU A 63 0.77 -0.21 -4.64
C LEU A 63 1.50 0.81 -3.77
N GLY A 64 1.47 2.08 -4.15
CA GLY A 64 2.10 3.17 -3.40
C GLY A 64 1.53 3.30 -1.98
N THR A 65 0.21 3.29 -1.84
CA THR A 65 -0.46 3.30 -0.52
C THR A 65 -0.11 2.07 0.30
N GLY A 66 -0.10 0.87 -0.31
CA GLY A 66 0.24 -0.38 0.34
C GLY A 66 1.68 -0.40 0.89
N ILE A 67 2.64 0.10 0.11
CA ILE A 67 4.03 0.27 0.57
C ILE A 67 4.09 1.25 1.75
N ALA A 68 3.43 2.40 1.64
CA ALA A 68 3.43 3.40 2.71
C ALA A 68 2.86 2.82 4.03
N VAL A 69 1.72 2.12 3.97
CA VAL A 69 1.12 1.45 5.13
C VAL A 69 2.06 0.39 5.69
N GLY A 70 2.65 -0.45 4.83
CA GLY A 70 3.60 -1.48 5.25
C GLY A 70 4.80 -0.90 6.00
N LEU A 71 5.39 0.18 5.48
CA LEU A 71 6.49 0.89 6.13
C LEU A 71 6.08 1.48 7.49
N ILE A 72 4.90 2.08 7.59
CA ILE A 72 4.38 2.61 8.87
C ILE A 72 4.26 1.48 9.90
N VAL A 73 3.70 0.33 9.52
CA VAL A 73 3.59 -0.84 10.41
C VAL A 73 4.96 -1.31 10.87
N VAL A 74 5.93 -1.45 9.94
CA VAL A 74 7.30 -1.87 10.26
C VAL A 74 7.96 -0.89 11.23
N LEU A 75 7.83 0.42 10.99
CA LEU A 75 8.38 1.46 11.87
C LEU A 75 7.78 1.39 13.28
N ILE A 76 6.46 1.23 13.38
CA ILE A 76 5.78 1.10 14.68
C ILE A 76 6.29 -0.13 15.43
N VAL A 77 6.35 -1.30 14.78
CA VAL A 77 6.79 -2.54 15.43
C VAL A 77 8.25 -2.44 15.87
N ALA A 78 9.13 -1.91 15.02
CA ALA A 78 10.54 -1.72 15.36
C ALA A 78 10.71 -0.79 16.56
N TRP A 79 9.94 0.31 16.59
CA TRP A 79 9.93 1.25 17.70
C TRP A 79 9.47 0.61 19.02
N TYR A 80 8.41 -0.20 18.99
CA TYR A 80 7.94 -0.92 20.17
C TYR A 80 8.98 -1.90 20.71
N GLU A 81 9.71 -2.59 19.83
CA GLU A 81 10.74 -3.55 20.21
C GLU A 81 11.94 -2.87 20.88
N VAL A 82 12.39 -1.74 20.34
CA VAL A 82 13.44 -0.91 20.95
C VAL A 82 13.02 -0.43 22.35
N ARG A 83 11.79 0.08 22.50
CA ARG A 83 11.29 0.54 23.80
C ARG A 83 11.16 -0.59 24.83
N ARG A 84 10.75 -1.78 24.40
CA ARG A 84 10.65 -2.96 25.26
C ARG A 84 12.03 -3.37 25.80
N LEU A 85 13.05 -3.38 24.96
CA LEU A 85 14.42 -3.72 25.36
C LEU A 85 15.00 -2.69 26.33
N ALA A 86 14.74 -1.39 26.10
CA ALA A 86 15.19 -0.32 27.00
C ALA A 86 14.52 -0.34 28.39
N SER A 87 13.38 -1.03 28.54
CA SER A 87 12.64 -1.11 29.82
C SER A 87 13.03 -2.32 30.67
N GLN A 88 13.95 -3.19 30.22
CA GLN A 88 14.42 -4.34 31.00
C GLN A 88 15.51 -3.90 31.99
N PRO A 89 15.35 -4.14 33.30
CA PRO A 89 16.39 -3.86 34.29
C PRO A 89 17.66 -4.68 34.02
N THR A 90 18.83 -4.06 34.15
CA THR A 90 20.13 -4.74 34.01
C THR A 90 20.36 -5.71 35.17
N PRO A 91 20.80 -6.97 34.93
CA PRO A 91 20.91 -8.00 35.97
C PRO A 91 21.98 -7.80 37.07
N ASP A 92 22.79 -6.73 37.03
CA ASP A 92 24.04 -6.64 37.81
C ASP A 92 23.97 -5.79 39.11
N GLU A 93 22.79 -5.34 39.56
CA GLU A 93 22.65 -4.56 40.82
C GLU A 93 22.18 -5.39 42.03
N SER A 94 22.59 -6.66 42.14
CA SER A 94 22.28 -7.48 43.32
C SER A 94 23.45 -8.37 43.79
N SER A 95 24.62 -7.78 44.02
CA SER A 95 25.74 -8.47 44.71
C SER A 95 26.44 -7.55 45.69
#